data_AF-A0A7Y7TFT6-F1
#
_entry.id   AF-A0A7Y7TFT6-F1
#
_cell.length_a   1.000
_cell.length_b   1.000
_cell.length_c   1.000
_cell.angle_alpha   90.00
_cell.angle_beta   90.00
_cell.angle_gamma   90.00
#
_symmetry.space_group_name_H-M   'P 1'
#
loop_
_entity.id
_entity.type
_entity.pdbx_description
1 polymer ?
#
loop_
_entity_poly.entity_id
_entity_poly.type
_entity_poly.pdbx_seq_one_letter_code
_entity_poly.pdbx_strand_id
1 'polypeptide(L)'
;MGITIKPSDLKFKYPKDIPNREAPKFSAIPDPAPFNRDDLYEVLPMMEAVMNTLGSVDGNILDMLEDILNVMPRFIYTREETYTYLVETARDSLDA
;
A
#
# COMPACT_ATOMS: atom_id res chain seq x y z
N MET A 1 10.79 0.90 10.80
CA MET A 1 11.99 0.77 9.93
C MET A 1 11.89 1.81 8.82
N GLY A 2 12.92 2.01 8.02
CA GLY A 2 12.84 2.85 6.82
C GLY A 2 12.88 1.95 5.60
N ILE A 3 11.80 1.22 5.33
CA ILE A 3 11.70 0.35 4.16
C ILE A 3 11.49 1.22 2.92
N THR A 4 12.35 1.04 1.92
CA THR A 4 12.20 1.64 0.60
C THR A 4 11.85 0.55 -0.41
N ILE A 5 10.71 0.67 -1.07
CA ILE A 5 10.25 -0.26 -2.11
C ILE A 5 10.52 0.38 -3.47
N LYS A 6 11.10 -0.38 -4.39
CA LYS A 6 11.27 0.07 -5.78
C LYS A 6 10.06 -0.38 -6.60
N PRO A 7 9.71 0.36 -7.66
CA PRO A 7 8.68 -0.07 -8.62
C PRO A 7 8.91 -1.46 -9.21
N SER A 8 10.16 -1.93 -9.26
CA SER A 8 10.51 -3.25 -9.79
C SER A 8 10.34 -4.38 -8.78
N ASP A 9 10.15 -4.06 -7.50
CA ASP A 9 9.89 -5.04 -6.45
C ASP A 9 8.40 -5.43 -6.42
N LEU A 10 7.54 -4.66 -7.07
CA LEU A 10 6.10 -4.92 -7.16
C LEU A 10 5.78 -6.02 -8.18
N LYS A 11 4.89 -6.93 -7.81
CA LYS A 11 4.30 -7.97 -8.64
C LYS A 11 3.50 -7.40 -9.81
N PHE A 12 2.69 -6.36 -9.58
CA PHE A 12 1.87 -5.73 -10.59
C PHE A 12 2.49 -4.45 -11.14
N LYS A 13 2.13 -4.13 -12.39
CA LYS A 13 2.54 -2.88 -13.04
C LYS A 13 1.49 -1.82 -12.83
N TYR A 14 1.87 -0.75 -12.14
CA TYR A 14 1.03 0.43 -11.92
C TYR A 14 1.40 1.55 -12.89
N PRO A 15 0.42 2.21 -13.55
CA PRO A 15 0.68 3.46 -14.25
C PRO A 15 1.17 4.54 -13.29
N LYS A 16 1.90 5.50 -13.85
CA LYS A 16 2.38 6.68 -13.11
C LYS A 16 1.41 7.81 -13.32
N ASP A 17 0.74 8.28 -12.28
CA ASP A 17 -0.10 9.46 -12.37
C ASP A 17 0.76 10.74 -12.33
N ILE A 18 1.36 11.05 -13.48
CA ILE A 18 2.21 12.24 -13.68
C ILE A 18 1.53 13.54 -13.23
N PRO A 19 0.25 13.83 -13.53
CA PRO A 19 -0.37 15.09 -13.12
C PRO A 19 -0.49 15.26 -11.60
N ASN A 20 -0.65 14.17 -10.84
CA ASN A 20 -0.73 14.20 -9.37
C ASN A 20 0.58 13.75 -8.68
N ARG A 21 1.70 13.77 -9.42
CA ARG A 21 3.00 13.36 -8.88
C ARG A 21 3.43 14.22 -7.68
N GLU A 22 3.15 15.51 -7.71
CA GLU A 22 3.55 16.47 -6.67
C GLU A 22 2.53 16.54 -5.50
N ALA A 23 1.41 15.83 -5.60
CA ALA A 23 0.44 15.79 -4.53
C ALA A 23 1.03 15.12 -3.27
N PRO A 24 0.63 15.55 -2.06
CA PRO A 24 1.07 14.93 -0.81
C PRO A 24 0.75 13.43 -0.84
N LYS A 25 1.77 12.60 -0.62
CA LYS A 25 1.62 11.15 -0.57
C LYS A 25 1.33 10.68 0.84
N PHE A 26 0.85 9.45 0.97
CA PHE A 26 0.61 8.84 2.26
C PHE A 26 1.88 8.87 3.12
N SER A 27 1.75 9.25 4.38
CA SER A 27 2.88 9.31 5.31
C SER A 27 2.55 8.67 6.66
N ALA A 28 1.38 8.96 7.20
CA ALA A 28 0.89 8.40 8.45
C ALA A 28 -0.62 8.61 8.54
N ILE A 29 -1.25 7.91 9.48
CA ILE A 29 -2.63 8.18 9.90
C ILE A 29 -2.65 9.27 11.00
N PRO A 30 -3.68 10.12 11.07
CA PRO A 30 -4.88 10.10 10.22
C PRO A 30 -4.68 10.74 8.84
N ASP A 31 -5.20 10.10 7.78
CA ASP A 31 -5.19 10.60 6.39
C ASP A 31 -6.51 10.26 5.67
N PRO A 32 -7.52 11.15 5.70
CA PRO A 32 -8.81 10.91 5.07
C PRO A 32 -8.80 11.17 3.54
N ALA A 33 -7.65 11.50 2.95
CA ALA A 33 -7.57 11.74 1.52
C ALA A 33 -7.93 10.46 0.72
N PRO A 34 -8.51 10.60 -0.47
CA PRO A 34 -8.79 9.45 -1.33
C PRO A 34 -7.50 8.74 -1.71
N PHE A 35 -7.57 7.41 -1.81
CA PHE A 35 -6.46 6.57 -2.24
C PHE A 35 -6.66 6.12 -3.70
N ASN A 36 -5.67 6.37 -4.54
CA ASN A 36 -5.65 5.88 -5.91
C ASN A 36 -4.83 4.57 -6.00
N ARG A 37 -5.53 3.44 -5.90
CA ARG A 37 -4.94 2.09 -5.98
C ARG A 37 -4.32 1.73 -7.32
N ASP A 38 -4.61 2.51 -8.36
CA ASP A 38 -4.06 2.31 -9.70
C ASP A 38 -2.81 3.17 -9.94
N ASP A 39 -2.45 4.11 -9.06
CA ASP A 39 -1.28 4.99 -9.21
C ASP A 39 -0.05 4.44 -8.47
N LEU A 40 1.04 4.22 -9.21
CA LEU A 40 2.32 3.81 -8.65
C LEU A 40 2.80 4.75 -7.54
N TYR A 41 2.60 6.06 -7.69
CA TYR A 41 3.08 7.03 -6.70
C TYR A 41 2.25 7.04 -5.41
N GLU A 42 1.05 6.47 -5.42
CA GLU A 42 0.20 6.25 -4.24
C GLU A 42 0.47 4.88 -3.61
N VAL A 43 0.61 3.84 -4.45
CA VAL A 43 0.83 2.47 -4.01
C VAL A 43 2.17 2.30 -3.29
N LEU A 44 3.26 2.87 -3.82
CA LEU A 44 4.58 2.75 -3.19
C LEU A 44 4.62 3.21 -1.72
N PRO A 45 4.27 4.47 -1.39
CA PRO A 45 4.32 4.94 0.00
C PRO A 45 3.34 4.18 0.91
N MET A 46 2.21 3.70 0.36
CA MET A 46 1.28 2.85 1.10
C MET A 46 1.91 1.52 1.47
N MET A 47 2.50 0.81 0.51
CA MET A 47 3.17 -0.47 0.74
C MET A 47 4.37 -0.33 1.68
N GLU A 48 5.17 0.74 1.53
CA GLU A 48 6.29 1.02 2.42
C GLU A 48 5.81 1.20 3.86
N ALA A 49 4.74 1.96 4.08
CA ALA A 49 4.18 2.19 5.42
C ALA A 49 3.63 0.89 6.03
N VAL A 50 2.90 0.08 5.26
CA VAL A 50 2.34 -1.19 5.74
C VAL A 50 3.47 -2.18 6.07
N MET A 51 4.44 -2.36 5.18
CA MET A 51 5.61 -3.21 5.42
C MET A 51 6.39 -2.77 6.66
N ASN A 52 6.55 -1.45 6.87
CA ASN A 52 7.20 -0.91 8.05
C ASN A 52 6.45 -1.25 9.34
N THR A 53 5.11 -1.27 9.31
CA THR A 53 4.26 -1.63 10.44
C THR A 53 4.22 -3.13 10.71
N LEU A 54 4.31 -3.95 9.66
CA LEU A 54 4.48 -5.40 9.79
C LEU A 54 5.91 -5.77 10.22
N GLY A 55 6.88 -4.87 10.03
CA GLY A 55 8.28 -5.11 10.37
C GLY A 55 8.97 -6.12 9.46
N SER A 56 8.47 -6.29 8.22
CA SER A 56 9.02 -7.23 7.25
C SER A 56 9.56 -6.51 6.01
N VAL A 57 10.61 -7.08 5.43
CA VAL A 57 11.20 -6.68 4.13
C VAL A 57 11.07 -7.79 3.08
N ASP A 58 10.29 -8.82 3.38
CA ASP A 58 10.16 -10.01 2.53
C ASP A 58 9.29 -9.72 1.30
N GLY A 59 9.83 -10.00 0.11
CA GLY A 59 9.11 -9.83 -1.15
C GLY A 59 7.81 -10.64 -1.22
N ASN A 60 7.76 -11.80 -0.57
CA ASN A 60 6.52 -12.60 -0.50
C ASN A 60 5.41 -11.88 0.28
N ILE A 61 5.75 -11.09 1.30
CA ILE A 61 4.76 -10.29 2.05
C ILE A 61 4.32 -9.11 1.19
N LEU A 62 5.23 -8.49 0.43
CA LEU A 62 4.87 -7.45 -0.53
C LEU A 62 3.90 -7.98 -1.61
N ASP A 63 4.20 -9.14 -2.20
CA ASP A 63 3.34 -9.80 -3.19
C ASP A 63 1.94 -10.11 -2.60
N MET A 64 1.89 -10.57 -1.35
CA MET A 64 0.63 -10.81 -0.63
C MET A 64 -0.16 -9.53 -0.42
N LEU A 65 0.49 -8.43 -0.01
CA LEU A 65 -0.15 -7.13 0.16
C LEU A 65 -0.73 -6.61 -1.16
N GLU A 66 -0.02 -6.83 -2.26
CA GLU A 66 -0.51 -6.50 -3.61
C GLU A 66 -1.74 -7.33 -3.99
N ASP A 67 -1.76 -8.62 -3.68
CA ASP A 67 -2.95 -9.46 -3.92
C ASP A 67 -4.14 -9.00 -3.07
N ILE A 68 -3.93 -8.67 -1.79
CA ILE A 68 -4.97 -8.10 -0.91
C ILE A 68 -5.49 -6.78 -1.48
N LEU A 69 -4.60 -5.88 -1.92
CA LEU A 69 -4.98 -4.61 -2.50
C LEU A 69 -5.83 -4.79 -3.77
N ASN A 70 -5.49 -5.76 -4.60
CA ASN A 70 -6.19 -6.03 -5.86
C ASN A 70 -7.61 -6.57 -5.64
N VAL A 71 -7.84 -7.35 -4.58
CA VAL A 71 -9.18 -7.83 -4.21
C VAL A 71 -9.94 -6.92 -3.24
N MET A 72 -9.32 -5.79 -2.85
CA MET A 72 -9.88 -4.86 -1.86
C MET A 72 -11.29 -4.38 -2.27
N PRO A 73 -12.26 -4.41 -1.33
CA PRO A 73 -13.61 -3.94 -1.58
C PRO A 73 -13.65 -2.46 -2.02
N ARG A 74 -14.52 -2.15 -2.99
CA ARG A 74 -14.62 -0.78 -3.55
C ARG A 74 -15.17 0.29 -2.59
N PHE A 75 -15.76 -0.12 -1.47
CA PHE A 75 -16.22 0.83 -0.46
C PHE A 75 -15.09 1.38 0.41
N ILE A 76 -13.90 0.75 0.38
CA ILE A 76 -12.67 1.27 1.00
C ILE A 76 -12.04 2.21 -0.02
N TYR A 77 -12.00 3.50 0.30
CA TYR A 77 -11.59 4.53 -0.67
C TYR A 77 -10.61 5.57 -0.11
N THR A 78 -10.47 5.70 1.21
CA THR A 78 -9.50 6.61 1.81
C THR A 78 -8.17 5.92 2.10
N ARG A 79 -7.09 6.71 2.17
CA ARG A 79 -5.75 6.21 2.52
C ARG A 79 -5.72 5.56 3.89
N GLU A 80 -6.39 6.16 4.87
CA GLU A 80 -6.50 5.60 6.22
C GLU A 80 -7.21 4.23 6.24
N GLU A 81 -8.35 4.11 5.56
CA GLU A 81 -9.08 2.84 5.49
C GLU A 81 -8.26 1.78 4.73
N THR A 82 -7.63 2.14 3.60
CA THR A 82 -6.77 1.22 2.85
C THR A 82 -5.59 0.75 3.68
N TYR A 83 -4.90 1.65 4.37
CA TYR A 83 -3.79 1.29 5.26
C TYR A 83 -4.22 0.32 6.35
N THR A 84 -5.32 0.63 7.04
CA THR A 84 -5.85 -0.19 8.14
C THR A 84 -6.24 -1.58 7.61
N TYR A 85 -6.96 -1.62 6.50
CA TYR A 85 -7.39 -2.85 5.84
C TYR A 85 -6.21 -3.75 5.46
N LEU A 86 -5.15 -3.19 4.85
CA LEU A 86 -3.96 -3.94 4.47
C LEU A 86 -3.22 -4.51 5.68
N VAL A 87 -3.02 -3.71 6.73
CA VAL A 87 -2.32 -4.16 7.95
C VAL A 87 -3.11 -5.26 8.66
N GLU A 88 -4.42 -5.09 8.84
CA GLU A 88 -5.25 -6.07 9.54
C GLU A 88 -5.38 -7.38 8.77
N THR A 89 -5.63 -7.31 7.47
CA THR A 89 -5.75 -8.51 6.61
C THR A 89 -4.43 -9.27 6.51
N ALA A 90 -3.31 -8.55 6.39
CA ALA A 90 -1.99 -9.18 6.34
C ALA A 90 -1.62 -9.88 7.66
N ARG A 91 -1.95 -9.27 8.81
CA ARG A 91 -1.73 -9.90 10.12
C ARG A 91 -2.54 -11.17 10.30
N ASP A 92 -3.82 -11.14 9.92
CA ASP A 92 -4.68 -12.32 9.93
C ASP A 92 -4.10 -13.44 9.04
N SER A 93 -3.62 -13.08 7.85
CA SER A 93 -3.01 -14.04 6.91
C SER A 93 -1.69 -14.63 7.40
N LEU A 94 -0.94 -13.92 8.25
CA LEU A 94 0.34 -14.38 8.80
C LEU A 94 0.19 -15.25 10.06
N ASP A 95 -0.96 -15.15 10.74
CA ASP A 95 -1.29 -15.97 11.93
C ASP A 95 -2.03 -17.27 11.56
N ALA A 96 -2.52 -17.38 10.32
CA ALA A 96 -3.25 -18.53 9.76
C ALA A 96 -2.34 -19.68 9.29
#